data_AF-A0A954MWF3-F1
#
_entry.id   AF-A0A954MWF3-F1
#
_cell.length_a   1.000
_cell.length_b   1.000
_cell.length_c   1.000
_cell.angle_alpha   90.00
_cell.angle_beta   90.00
_cell.angle_gamma   90.00
#
_symmetry.space_group_name_H-M   'P 1'
#
loop_
_entity.id
_entity.type
_entity.pdbx_description
1 polymer ?
#
loop_
_entity_poly.entity_id
_entity_poly.type
_entity_poly.pdbx_seq_one_letter_code
_entity_poly.pdbx_strand_id
1 'polypeptide(L)'
;MRKPTLITRSLWLCLIAVACSLNSLRADVKLPAIFTTHMVLQQDKPLPVWGWAAPGEEVTVSFGDAKATTKADEKGNWKVSLPEQKRSLDPRVLSVVGKNTINVEDVLVGEVWICSGQSNMQWTVSRSTNAPAEIAAANYPNIRLFAVPLVPAGTPAPDVNAKWEQCSPATVAEFSAVAYFFGRELHKELGGAPIG
;
A
#
# COMPACT_ATOMS: atom_id res chain seq x y z
N MET A 1 15.59 -87.02 -0.68
CA MET A 1 16.92 -86.36 -0.59
C MET A 1 17.06 -85.50 -1.84
N ARG A 2 17.24 -84.18 -1.91
CA ARG A 2 17.64 -83.05 -1.04
C ARG A 2 16.68 -81.85 -1.27
N LYS A 3 16.44 -81.01 -0.24
CA LYS A 3 15.95 -79.60 -0.33
C LYS A 3 17.19 -78.64 -0.43
N PRO A 4 17.09 -77.29 -0.36
CA PRO A 4 16.30 -76.24 -1.06
C PRO A 4 17.20 -75.05 -1.55
N THR A 5 16.67 -74.01 -2.25
CA THR A 5 17.06 -72.56 -2.20
C THR A 5 16.33 -71.77 -3.31
N LEU A 6 15.39 -70.83 -3.07
CA LEU A 6 15.50 -69.42 -2.63
C LEU A 6 16.39 -68.52 -3.49
N ILE A 7 15.79 -67.70 -4.37
CA ILE A 7 16.20 -66.30 -4.61
C ILE A 7 14.95 -65.42 -4.78
N THR A 8 14.38 -65.01 -3.66
CA THR A 8 13.74 -63.71 -3.51
C THR A 8 14.86 -62.68 -3.35
N ARG A 9 14.99 -61.71 -4.27
CA ARG A 9 15.61 -60.38 -4.05
C ARG A 9 15.86 -59.67 -5.38
N SER A 10 15.18 -58.54 -5.57
CA SER A 10 15.71 -57.28 -6.12
C SER A 10 14.72 -56.60 -7.04
N LEU A 11 13.79 -55.87 -6.45
CA LEU A 11 13.34 -54.58 -7.00
C LEU A 11 12.97 -53.64 -5.85
N TRP A 12 13.81 -53.63 -4.81
CA TRP A 12 13.92 -52.57 -3.84
C TRP A 12 15.10 -51.70 -4.26
N LEU A 13 14.96 -50.89 -5.31
CA LEU A 13 15.96 -49.86 -5.68
C LEU A 13 15.46 -48.93 -6.80
N CYS A 14 14.22 -48.45 -6.69
CA CYS A 14 13.79 -47.20 -7.34
C CYS A 14 13.10 -46.27 -6.33
N LEU A 15 13.53 -46.33 -5.06
CA LEU A 15 13.28 -45.31 -4.04
C LEU A 15 14.51 -44.39 -3.96
N ILE A 16 15.05 -44.00 -5.12
CA ILE A 16 16.04 -42.93 -5.20
C ILE A 16 15.25 -41.63 -5.29
N ALA A 17 15.03 -41.06 -4.12
CA ALA A 17 15.12 -39.63 -3.88
C ALA A 17 14.51 -38.72 -4.96
N VAL A 18 13.18 -38.79 -5.13
CA VAL A 18 12.43 -37.53 -5.33
C VAL A 18 12.35 -36.88 -3.95
N ALA A 19 13.49 -36.38 -3.48
CA ALA A 19 13.49 -35.34 -2.48
C ALA A 19 12.83 -34.15 -3.18
N CYS A 20 11.50 -34.06 -3.04
CA CYS A 20 10.76 -32.84 -3.29
C CYS A 20 11.51 -31.75 -2.52
N SER A 21 12.35 -31.00 -3.22
CA SER A 21 12.74 -29.67 -2.84
C SER A 21 11.44 -28.89 -2.77
N LEU A 22 10.79 -28.96 -1.61
CA LEU A 22 9.80 -28.00 -1.15
C LEU A 22 10.56 -26.68 -1.05
N ASN A 23 10.78 -26.05 -2.19
CA ASN A 23 10.93 -24.61 -2.22
C ASN A 23 9.59 -24.11 -1.69
N SER A 24 9.50 -23.92 -0.38
CA SER A 24 8.48 -23.07 0.19
C SER A 24 8.59 -21.77 -0.58
N LEU A 25 7.63 -21.52 -1.47
CA LEU A 25 7.46 -20.23 -2.12
C LEU A 25 7.48 -19.21 -0.98
N ARG A 26 8.61 -18.51 -0.81
CA ARG A 26 8.72 -17.37 0.10
C ARG A 26 7.89 -16.27 -0.55
N ALA A 27 6.61 -16.26 -0.23
CA ALA A 27 5.77 -15.10 -0.52
C ALA A 27 6.13 -14.05 0.53
N ASP A 28 6.98 -13.11 0.13
CA ASP A 28 7.26 -11.91 0.90
C ASP A 28 5.97 -11.12 1.13
N VAL A 29 5.90 -10.41 2.26
CA VAL A 29 4.88 -9.41 2.52
C VAL A 29 4.87 -8.39 1.38
N LYS A 30 3.67 -8.02 0.94
CA LYS A 30 3.39 -6.99 -0.05
C LYS A 30 2.26 -6.09 0.44
N LEU A 31 2.34 -4.82 0.11
CA LEU A 31 1.30 -3.83 0.38
C LEU A 31 0.67 -3.38 -0.95
N PRO A 32 -0.63 -3.04 -0.95
CA PRO A 32 -1.23 -2.32 -2.08
C PRO A 32 -0.63 -0.92 -2.23
N ALA A 33 -0.70 -0.37 -3.43
CA ALA A 33 -0.07 0.89 -3.81
C ALA A 33 -0.51 2.11 -2.98
N ILE A 34 -1.66 2.04 -2.32
CA ILE A 34 -2.12 3.08 -1.39
C ILE A 34 -1.16 3.27 -0.20
N PHE A 35 -0.39 2.24 0.17
CA PHE A 35 0.66 2.34 1.18
C PHE A 35 2.02 2.52 0.51
N THR A 36 2.27 3.73 0.02
CA THR A 36 3.55 4.12 -0.59
C THR A 36 4.09 5.40 0.04
N THR A 37 5.38 5.66 -0.17
CA THR A 37 6.05 6.84 0.37
C THR A 37 5.27 8.10 0.03
N HIS A 38 5.24 9.06 0.95
CA HIS A 38 4.43 10.27 0.90
C HIS A 38 2.94 10.06 1.22
N MET A 39 2.46 8.91 1.66
CA MET A 39 1.03 8.78 2.00
C MET A 39 0.57 9.68 3.16
N VAL A 40 -0.74 9.93 3.23
CA VAL A 40 -1.40 10.57 4.37
C VAL A 40 -2.35 9.56 5.01
N LEU A 41 -2.30 9.44 6.35
CA LEU A 41 -3.21 8.62 7.15
C LEU A 41 -4.29 9.50 7.78
N GLN A 42 -5.52 8.97 7.86
CA GLN A 42 -6.66 9.68 8.46
C GLN A 42 -6.47 9.87 9.98
N GLN A 43 -6.58 11.10 10.46
CA GLN A 43 -6.55 11.41 11.89
C GLN A 43 -7.83 10.95 12.60
N ASP A 44 -7.73 10.76 13.93
CA ASP A 44 -8.87 10.54 14.83
C ASP A 44 -9.78 9.35 14.44
N LYS A 45 -9.20 8.38 13.74
CA LYS A 45 -9.83 7.10 13.37
C LYS A 45 -8.82 5.96 13.50
N PRO A 46 -9.26 4.75 13.86
CA PRO A 46 -8.42 3.55 13.75
C PRO A 46 -7.88 3.40 12.33
N LEU A 47 -6.62 2.97 12.23
CA LEU A 47 -5.89 2.91 10.96
C LEU A 47 -5.80 1.46 10.47
N PRO A 48 -6.67 1.02 9.55
CA PRO A 48 -6.54 -0.29 8.95
C PRO A 48 -5.32 -0.32 8.03
N VAL A 49 -4.46 -1.31 8.21
CA VAL A 49 -3.35 -1.64 7.32
C VAL A 49 -3.54 -3.08 6.86
N TRP A 50 -3.41 -3.31 5.56
CA TRP A 50 -3.65 -4.62 4.96
C TRP A 50 -2.69 -4.87 3.80
N GLY A 51 -2.61 -6.13 3.39
CA GLY A 51 -1.79 -6.54 2.28
C GLY A 51 -1.84 -8.04 2.07
N TRP A 52 -0.79 -8.54 1.44
CA TRP A 52 -0.61 -9.95 1.13
C TRP A 52 0.68 -10.47 1.75
N ALA A 53 0.71 -11.74 2.14
CA ALA A 53 1.89 -12.46 2.63
C ALA A 53 1.68 -13.97 2.40
N ALA A 54 2.66 -14.81 2.74
CA ALA A 54 2.44 -16.25 2.71
C ALA A 54 1.35 -16.66 3.73
N PRO A 55 0.49 -17.65 3.43
CA PRO A 55 -0.50 -18.14 4.38
C PRO A 55 0.09 -18.50 5.75
N GLY A 56 -0.53 -18.04 6.83
CA GLY A 56 -0.07 -18.25 8.21
C GLY A 56 1.15 -17.41 8.63
N GLU A 57 1.69 -16.58 7.74
CA GLU A 57 2.79 -15.67 8.06
C GLU A 57 2.35 -14.62 9.06
N GLU A 58 3.17 -14.42 10.09
CA GLU A 58 2.97 -13.35 11.07
C GLU A 58 3.48 -12.03 10.49
N VAL A 59 2.62 -11.02 10.51
CA VAL A 59 2.89 -9.67 10.02
C VAL A 59 2.70 -8.69 11.15
N THR A 60 3.73 -7.91 11.44
CA THR A 60 3.73 -6.86 12.45
C THR A 60 3.81 -5.50 11.77
N VAL A 61 2.87 -4.62 12.10
CA VAL A 61 2.81 -3.25 11.59
C VAL A 61 3.09 -2.29 12.73
N SER A 62 3.91 -1.26 12.47
CA SER A 62 4.23 -0.21 13.43
C SER A 62 4.23 1.18 12.80
N PHE A 63 3.77 2.17 13.57
CA PHE A 63 3.72 3.58 13.17
C PHE A 63 3.79 4.49 14.40
N GLY A 64 4.93 5.16 14.60
CA GLY A 64 5.24 5.81 15.88
C GLY A 64 5.26 4.78 17.01
N ASP A 65 4.59 5.09 18.12
CA ASP A 65 4.47 4.16 19.28
C ASP A 65 3.40 3.08 19.07
N ALA A 66 2.59 3.19 18.02
CA ALA A 66 1.56 2.21 17.71
C ALA A 66 2.16 0.96 17.06
N LYS A 67 1.76 -0.21 17.54
CA LYS A 67 2.18 -1.50 17.00
C LYS A 67 1.05 -2.52 17.09
N ALA A 68 0.87 -3.31 16.05
CA ALA A 68 -0.07 -4.43 16.05
C ALA A 68 0.42 -5.58 15.17
N THR A 69 0.04 -6.79 15.52
CA THR A 69 0.47 -8.02 14.84
C THR A 69 -0.75 -8.84 14.42
N THR A 70 -0.68 -9.46 13.26
CA THR A 70 -1.72 -10.33 12.70
C THR A 70 -1.08 -11.50 11.96
N LYS A 71 -1.89 -12.44 11.48
CA LYS A 71 -1.45 -13.52 10.59
C LYS A 71 -2.21 -13.48 9.27
N ALA A 72 -1.53 -13.78 8.17
CA ALA A 72 -2.18 -13.95 6.88
C ALA A 72 -3.10 -15.17 6.88
N ASP A 73 -4.28 -15.01 6.28
CA ASP A 73 -5.26 -16.07 6.09
C ASP A 73 -4.78 -17.14 5.11
N GLU A 74 -5.57 -18.19 4.90
CA GLU A 74 -5.25 -19.27 3.97
C GLU A 74 -5.09 -18.80 2.51
N LYS A 75 -5.66 -17.64 2.17
CA LYS A 75 -5.56 -17.00 0.85
C LYS A 75 -4.39 -16.00 0.78
N GLY A 76 -3.64 -15.83 1.87
CA GLY A 76 -2.52 -14.90 1.98
C GLY A 76 -2.90 -13.45 2.29
N ASN A 77 -4.19 -13.14 2.51
CA ASN A 77 -4.58 -11.78 2.89
C ASN A 77 -4.38 -11.57 4.38
N TRP A 78 -3.93 -10.38 4.77
CA TRP A 78 -3.87 -9.99 6.17
C TRP A 78 -4.41 -8.57 6.35
N LYS A 79 -4.94 -8.30 7.53
CA LYS A 79 -5.39 -6.98 7.95
C LYS A 79 -5.13 -6.83 9.44
N VAL A 80 -4.69 -5.65 9.83
CA VAL A 80 -4.54 -5.24 11.22
C VAL A 80 -5.02 -3.80 11.36
N SER A 81 -5.47 -3.41 12.56
CA SER A 81 -5.85 -2.03 12.84
C SER A 81 -4.90 -1.47 13.89
N LEU A 82 -4.23 -0.37 13.56
CA LEU A 82 -3.52 0.44 14.56
C LEU A 82 -4.52 1.37 15.28
N PRO A 83 -4.23 1.78 16.53
CA PRO A 83 -4.99 2.81 17.22
C PRO A 83 -4.99 4.13 16.45
N GLU A 84 -6.00 4.96 16.71
CA GLU A 84 -6.11 6.29 16.12
C GLU A 84 -4.86 7.14 16.40
N GLN A 85 -4.56 8.05 15.47
CA GLN A 85 -3.45 8.98 15.56
C GLN A 85 -3.99 10.40 15.51
N LYS A 86 -3.42 11.30 16.30
CA LYS A 86 -3.69 12.74 16.17
C LYS A 86 -2.99 13.29 14.94
N ARG A 87 -3.56 14.36 14.36
CA ARG A 87 -2.89 15.14 13.31
C ARG A 87 -1.43 15.39 13.68
N SER A 88 -0.56 15.19 12.71
CA SER A 88 0.86 15.52 12.84
C SER A 88 1.43 15.97 11.51
N LEU A 89 2.25 17.01 11.57
CA LEU A 89 3.09 17.48 10.46
C LEU A 89 4.44 16.76 10.44
N ASP A 90 4.75 15.98 11.47
CA ASP A 90 6.02 15.27 11.57
C ASP A 90 5.96 14.00 10.72
N PRO A 91 6.79 13.89 9.66
CA PRO A 91 6.82 12.71 8.82
C PRO A 91 7.36 11.51 9.60
N ARG A 92 6.62 10.40 9.54
CA ARG A 92 6.97 9.15 10.22
C ARG A 92 7.08 8.00 9.23
N VAL A 93 7.65 6.88 9.69
CA VAL A 93 7.76 5.65 8.90
C VAL A 93 6.67 4.68 9.35
N LEU A 94 5.88 4.17 8.41
CA LEU A 94 5.03 3.00 8.60
C LEU A 94 5.85 1.76 8.23
N SER A 95 6.19 0.95 9.24
CA SER A 95 7.01 -0.25 9.05
C SER A 95 6.15 -1.51 9.13
N VAL A 96 6.30 -2.39 8.14
CA VAL A 96 5.61 -3.67 8.04
C VAL A 96 6.66 -4.78 7.99
N VAL A 97 6.66 -5.62 9.00
CA VAL A 97 7.65 -6.68 9.22
C VAL A 97 6.96 -8.04 9.17
N GLY A 98 7.32 -8.86 8.19
CA GLY A 98 7.06 -10.30 8.15
C GLY A 98 8.37 -11.04 7.87
N LYS A 99 8.41 -11.89 6.84
CA LYS A 99 9.67 -12.50 6.36
C LYS A 99 10.62 -11.49 5.72
N ASN A 100 10.08 -10.40 5.18
CA ASN A 100 10.78 -9.20 4.72
C ASN A 100 10.28 -7.98 5.51
N THR A 101 10.97 -6.86 5.35
CA THR A 101 10.57 -5.58 5.92
C THR A 101 10.26 -4.58 4.82
N ILE A 102 9.11 -3.92 4.90
CA ILE A 102 8.73 -2.79 4.07
C ILE A 102 8.66 -1.57 4.96
N ASN A 103 9.36 -0.50 4.58
CA ASN A 103 9.27 0.80 5.23
C ASN A 103 8.62 1.77 4.24
N VAL A 104 7.46 2.30 4.62
CA VAL A 104 6.79 3.38 3.89
C VAL A 104 7.21 4.69 4.55
N GLU A 105 7.98 5.49 3.82
CA GLU A 105 8.60 6.69 4.34
C GLU A 105 7.72 7.93 4.15
N ASP A 106 8.04 8.99 4.88
CA ASP A 106 7.35 10.27 4.79
C ASP A 106 5.82 10.14 4.89
N VAL A 107 5.33 9.49 5.96
CA VAL A 107 3.91 9.32 6.20
C VAL A 107 3.41 10.40 7.16
N LEU A 108 2.41 11.17 6.72
CA LEU A 108 1.75 12.21 7.52
C LEU A 108 0.42 11.71 8.11
N VAL A 109 -0.10 12.42 9.12
CA VAL A 109 -1.43 12.17 9.68
C VAL A 109 -2.27 13.43 9.56
N GLY A 110 -3.40 13.35 8.86
CA GLY A 110 -4.29 14.47 8.60
C GLY A 110 -5.63 14.02 8.04
N GLU A 111 -6.18 14.76 7.08
CA GLU A 111 -7.46 14.45 6.46
C GLU A 111 -7.27 13.69 5.15
N VAL A 112 -8.02 12.62 4.94
CA VAL A 112 -8.00 11.83 3.70
C VAL A 112 -9.37 11.88 3.04
N TRP A 113 -9.41 12.35 1.79
CA TRP A 113 -10.64 12.52 1.02
C TRP A 113 -10.62 11.70 -0.26
N ILE A 114 -11.76 11.07 -0.58
CA ILE A 114 -11.93 10.37 -1.85
C ILE A 114 -12.60 11.32 -2.84
N CYS A 115 -11.84 11.76 -3.86
CA CYS A 115 -12.36 12.54 -4.97
C CYS A 115 -12.74 11.61 -6.13
N SER A 116 -14.03 11.31 -6.26
CA SER A 116 -14.57 10.47 -7.34
C SER A 116 -15.66 11.21 -8.11
N GLY A 117 -15.79 10.91 -9.40
CA GLY A 117 -16.76 11.56 -10.28
C GLY A 117 -16.64 11.10 -11.73
N GLN A 118 -17.26 11.87 -12.63
CA GLN A 118 -17.17 11.66 -14.08
C GLN A 118 -15.92 12.33 -14.67
N SER A 119 -15.80 12.38 -15.99
CA SER A 119 -14.63 12.90 -16.73
C SER A 119 -14.13 14.28 -16.26
N ASN A 120 -15.00 15.16 -15.76
CA ASN A 120 -14.60 16.46 -15.22
C ASN A 120 -13.75 16.35 -13.94
N MET A 121 -13.85 15.26 -13.18
CA MET A 121 -12.97 14.99 -12.04
C MET A 121 -11.53 14.74 -12.48
N GLN A 122 -11.31 14.33 -13.73
CA GLN A 122 -9.99 14.14 -14.32
C GLN A 122 -9.44 15.44 -14.94
N TRP A 123 -10.20 16.53 -14.95
CA TRP A 123 -9.73 17.79 -15.49
C TRP A 123 -8.51 18.27 -14.71
N THR A 124 -7.40 18.54 -15.40
CA THR A 124 -6.12 18.85 -14.74
C THR A 124 -5.96 20.32 -14.40
N VAL A 125 -5.10 20.65 -13.43
CA VAL A 125 -4.76 22.05 -13.10
C VAL A 125 -4.18 22.78 -14.31
N SER A 126 -3.37 22.11 -15.14
CA SER A 126 -2.82 22.67 -16.38
C SER A 126 -3.88 23.16 -17.38
N ARG A 127 -5.11 22.66 -17.28
CA ARG A 127 -6.25 23.05 -18.13
C ARG A 127 -7.19 24.05 -17.46
N SER A 128 -6.82 24.60 -16.30
CA SER A 128 -7.62 25.59 -15.57
C SER A 128 -7.36 27.02 -16.08
N THR A 129 -8.31 27.93 -15.88
CA THR A 129 -8.28 29.30 -16.42
C THR A 129 -7.03 30.11 -16.03
N ASN A 130 -6.45 29.87 -14.84
CA ASN A 130 -5.26 30.58 -14.34
C ASN A 130 -4.08 29.63 -14.09
N ALA A 131 -3.94 28.58 -14.90
CA ALA A 131 -2.97 27.52 -14.68
C ALA A 131 -1.52 28.00 -14.44
N PRO A 132 -0.94 28.95 -15.20
CA PRO A 132 0.46 29.34 -15.00
C PRO A 132 0.74 29.93 -13.61
N ALA A 133 -0.11 30.86 -13.15
CA ALA A 133 0.03 31.47 -11.84
C ALA A 133 -0.26 30.48 -10.72
N GLU A 134 -1.26 29.62 -10.91
CA GLU A 134 -1.63 28.59 -9.93
C GLU A 134 -0.51 27.56 -9.74
N ILE A 135 0.07 27.05 -10.84
CA ILE A 135 1.18 26.11 -10.82
C ILE A 135 2.40 26.73 -10.11
N ALA A 136 2.74 27.98 -10.44
CA ALA A 136 3.88 28.66 -9.83
C ALA A 136 3.73 28.86 -8.30
N ALA A 137 2.49 29.04 -7.82
CA ALA A 137 2.19 29.27 -6.41
C ALA A 137 1.94 27.97 -5.61
N ALA A 138 1.82 26.82 -6.26
CA ALA A 138 1.42 25.55 -5.64
C ALA A 138 2.56 24.89 -4.86
N ASN A 139 3.01 25.50 -3.78
CA ASN A 139 4.04 24.95 -2.88
C ASN A 139 3.43 24.46 -1.57
N TYR A 140 2.69 23.34 -1.64
CA TYR A 140 1.95 22.78 -0.52
C TYR A 140 2.35 21.31 -0.28
N PRO A 141 3.57 21.00 0.20
CA PRO A 141 4.05 19.62 0.31
C PRO A 141 3.23 18.71 1.25
N ASN A 142 2.39 19.31 2.09
CA ASN A 142 1.46 18.62 2.98
C ASN A 142 0.12 18.27 2.31
N ILE A 143 -0.15 18.78 1.11
CA ILE A 143 -1.21 18.32 0.22
C ILE A 143 -0.60 17.26 -0.69
N ARG A 144 -1.17 16.07 -0.70
CA ARG A 144 -0.62 14.93 -1.42
C ARG A 144 -1.75 14.23 -2.16
N LEU A 145 -1.50 13.82 -3.40
CA LEU A 145 -2.54 13.22 -4.23
C LEU A 145 -2.16 11.79 -4.62
N PHE A 146 -3.11 10.88 -4.44
CA PHE A 146 -3.03 9.52 -4.98
C PHE A 146 -3.95 9.40 -6.20
N ALA A 147 -3.41 9.64 -7.38
CA ALA A 147 -4.18 9.58 -8.62
C ALA A 147 -4.30 8.14 -9.13
N VAL A 148 -5.51 7.57 -9.05
CA VAL A 148 -5.80 6.24 -9.60
C VAL A 148 -5.85 6.30 -11.13
N PRO A 149 -5.07 5.49 -11.86
CA PRO A 149 -5.09 5.49 -13.32
C PRO A 149 -6.41 4.96 -13.87
N LEU A 150 -6.83 5.50 -15.03
CA LEU A 150 -8.00 5.01 -15.77
C LEU A 150 -7.68 3.72 -16.50
N VAL A 151 -7.83 2.59 -15.80
CA VAL A 151 -7.67 1.24 -16.36
C VAL A 151 -9.03 0.54 -16.39
N PRO A 152 -9.58 0.23 -17.58
CA PRO A 152 -10.82 -0.55 -17.68
C PRO A 152 -10.64 -1.93 -17.04
N ALA A 153 -11.57 -2.31 -16.17
CA ALA A 153 -11.58 -3.62 -15.52
C ALA A 153 -13.01 -4.18 -15.50
N GLY A 154 -13.16 -5.46 -15.86
CA GLY A 154 -14.46 -6.16 -15.79
C GLY A 154 -14.82 -6.65 -14.39
N THR A 155 -13.87 -6.59 -13.45
CA THR A 155 -14.03 -6.96 -12.04
C THR A 155 -13.19 -6.00 -11.17
N PRO A 156 -13.49 -5.88 -9.86
CA PRO A 156 -12.68 -5.08 -8.96
C PRO A 156 -11.20 -5.52 -8.98
N ALA A 157 -10.30 -4.59 -9.30
CA ALA A 157 -8.87 -4.82 -9.22
C ALA A 157 -8.43 -4.84 -7.74
N PRO A 158 -7.59 -5.79 -7.32
CA PRO A 158 -7.11 -5.87 -5.94
C PRO A 158 -6.09 -4.76 -5.59
N ASP A 159 -5.47 -4.17 -6.61
CA ASP A 159 -4.47 -3.10 -6.49
C ASP A 159 -4.42 -2.25 -7.78
N VAL A 160 -3.73 -1.13 -7.72
CA VAL A 160 -3.54 -0.18 -8.84
C VAL A 160 -2.08 0.22 -8.98
N ASN A 161 -1.64 0.60 -10.19
CA ASN A 161 -0.31 1.17 -10.38
C ASN A 161 -0.36 2.70 -10.19
N ALA A 162 -0.26 3.15 -8.95
CA ALA A 162 -0.27 4.55 -8.57
C ALA A 162 0.68 4.80 -7.40
N LYS A 163 0.93 6.07 -7.09
CA LYS A 163 1.76 6.51 -5.96
C LYS A 163 1.22 7.82 -5.42
N TRP A 164 1.59 8.14 -4.20
CA TRP A 164 1.35 9.46 -3.64
C TRP A 164 2.34 10.48 -4.21
N GLU A 165 1.83 11.65 -4.60
CA GLU A 165 2.65 12.77 -5.05
C GLU A 165 2.41 13.99 -4.17
N GLN A 166 3.49 14.61 -3.69
CA GLN A 166 3.43 15.89 -2.99
C GLN A 166 3.01 17.01 -3.96
N CYS A 167 2.22 17.97 -3.48
CA CYS A 167 1.86 19.14 -4.25
C CYS A 167 3.03 20.14 -4.30
N SER A 168 3.56 20.31 -5.50
CA SER A 168 4.64 21.24 -5.83
C SER A 168 4.37 21.89 -7.19
N PRO A 169 5.07 22.98 -7.56
CA PRO A 169 4.99 23.52 -8.91
C PRO A 169 5.37 22.51 -10.01
N ALA A 170 6.13 21.47 -9.68
CA ALA A 170 6.55 20.43 -10.62
C ALA A 170 5.49 19.34 -10.85
N THR A 171 4.57 19.13 -9.91
CA THR A 171 3.63 18.00 -9.91
C THR A 171 2.18 18.44 -10.11
N VAL A 172 1.81 19.61 -9.59
CA VAL A 172 0.41 20.06 -9.51
C VAL A 172 -0.27 20.18 -10.88
N ALA A 173 0.50 20.41 -11.95
CA ALA A 173 -0.04 20.59 -13.30
C ALA A 173 -0.91 19.40 -13.75
N GLU A 174 -0.54 18.18 -13.35
CA GLU A 174 -1.23 16.94 -13.72
C GLU A 174 -2.26 16.48 -12.67
N PHE A 175 -2.36 17.19 -11.54
CA PHE A 175 -3.36 16.87 -10.53
C PHE A 175 -4.76 17.17 -11.05
N SER A 176 -5.76 16.42 -10.57
CA SER A 176 -7.15 16.82 -10.71
C SER A 176 -7.32 18.23 -10.15
N ALA A 177 -7.80 19.17 -10.96
CA ALA A 177 -8.08 20.53 -10.57
C ALA A 177 -9.09 20.57 -9.43
N VAL A 178 -10.15 19.76 -9.52
CA VAL A 178 -11.20 19.72 -8.48
C VAL A 178 -10.61 19.23 -7.15
N ALA A 179 -9.88 18.11 -7.15
CA ALA A 179 -9.27 17.57 -5.94
C ALA A 179 -8.24 18.54 -5.34
N TYR A 180 -7.39 19.12 -6.19
CA TYR A 180 -6.38 20.10 -5.76
C TYR A 180 -7.00 21.35 -5.13
N PHE A 181 -7.95 22.00 -5.80
CA PHE A 181 -8.55 23.22 -5.28
C PHE A 181 -9.34 22.96 -3.99
N PHE A 182 -10.07 21.85 -3.92
CA PHE A 182 -10.76 21.42 -2.70
C PHE A 182 -9.76 21.16 -1.56
N GLY A 183 -8.72 20.36 -1.81
CA GLY A 183 -7.70 20.04 -0.81
C GLY A 183 -6.91 21.27 -0.36
N ARG A 184 -6.62 22.21 -1.26
CA ARG A 184 -5.97 23.48 -0.94
C ARG A 184 -6.82 24.34 -0.01
N GLU A 185 -8.14 24.38 -0.23
CA GLU A 185 -9.02 25.13 0.64
C GLU A 185 -9.12 24.49 2.03
N LEU A 186 -9.31 23.16 2.09
CA LEU A 186 -9.27 22.43 3.36
C LEU A 186 -7.96 22.63 4.11
N HIS A 187 -6.83 22.57 3.40
CA HIS A 187 -5.52 22.80 4.00
C HIS A 187 -5.44 24.17 4.68
N LYS A 188 -5.95 25.22 4.05
CA LYS A 188 -5.97 26.58 4.61
C LYS A 188 -6.93 26.70 5.80
N GLU A 189 -8.17 26.26 5.63
CA GLU A 189 -9.23 26.35 6.63
C GLU A 189 -8.91 25.53 7.89
N LEU A 190 -8.20 24.40 7.72
CA LEU A 190 -7.76 23.55 8.82
C LEU A 190 -6.37 23.94 9.36
N GLY A 191 -5.90 25.17 9.08
CA GLY A 191 -4.67 25.71 9.66
C GLY A 191 -3.42 24.93 9.24
N GLY A 192 -3.32 24.56 7.97
CA GLY A 192 -2.18 23.87 7.38
C GLY A 192 -2.16 22.35 7.59
N ALA A 193 -3.31 21.70 7.78
CA ALA A 193 -3.38 20.25 8.02
C ALA A 193 -2.89 19.44 6.82
N PRO A 194 -2.21 18.29 6.98
CA PRO A 194 -1.96 17.38 5.87
C PRO A 194 -3.26 16.94 5.21
N ILE A 195 -3.32 16.99 3.88
CA ILE A 195 -4.48 16.59 3.08
C ILE A 195 -4.02 15.51 2.09
N GLY A 196 -4.71 14.37 2.11
CA GLY A 196 -4.54 13.25 1.17
C GLY A 196 -5.78 12.99 0.33
#